data_AF-A0A0E9T073-F1
#
_entry.id   AF-A0A0E9T073-F1
#
_cell.length_a   1.000
_cell.length_b   1.000
_cell.length_c   1.000
_cell.angle_alpha   90.00
_cell.angle_beta   90.00
_cell.angle_gamma   90.00
#
_symmetry.space_group_name_H-M   'P 1'
#
loop_
_entity.id
_entity.type
_entity.pdbx_description
1 polymer ?
#
loop_
_entity_poly.entity_id
_entity_poly.type
_entity_poly.pdbx_seq_one_letter_code
_entity_poly.pdbx_strand_id
1 'polypeptide(L)' 'MEVQREKVIKLLIIAAIVHTVDSEERQLDMSPNAVDDQFIGCRDEMLNRILGKGGLLEQEQTNQHAFRK' A
#
# COMPACT_ATOMS: atom_id res chain seq x y z
N MET A 1 44.11 5.18 -18.06
CA MET A 1 42.72 5.53 -17.66
C MET A 1 41.67 4.68 -18.36
N GLU A 2 41.86 4.27 -19.61
CA GLU A 2 40.86 3.49 -20.38
C GLU A 2 40.61 2.08 -19.84
N VAL A 3 41.66 1.36 -19.41
CA VAL A 3 41.54 0.03 -18.82
C VAL A 3 40.71 0.04 -17.53
N GLN A 4 40.79 1.11 -16.74
CA GLN A 4 39.99 1.26 -15.52
C GLN A 4 38.51 1.52 -15.84
N ARG A 5 38.24 2.35 -16.86
CA ARG A 5 36.88 2.60 -17.37
C ARG A 5 36.22 1.31 -17.85
N GLU A 6 36.95 0.48 -18.58
CA GLU A 6 36.45 -0.82 -19.06
C GLU A 6 36.09 -1.77 -17.92
N LYS A 7 36.93 -1.84 -16.88
CA LYS A 7 36.66 -2.66 -15.68
C LYS A 7 35.41 -2.19 -14.94
N VAL A 8 35.23 -0.88 -14.77
CA VAL A 8 34.05 -0.30 -14.11
C VAL A 8 32.78 -0.58 -14.90
N ILE A 9 32.81 -0.42 -16.23
CA ILE A 9 31.67 -0.73 -17.10
C ILE A 9 31.29 -2.21 -16.99
N LYS A 10 32.27 -3.11 -17.05
CA LYS A 10 32.04 -4.56 -16.87
C LYS A 10 31.41 -4.86 -15.50
N LEU A 11 31.88 -4.20 -14.44
CA LEU A 11 31.35 -4.39 -13.09
C LEU A 11 29.88 -3.94 -12.99
N LEU A 12 29.54 -2.79 -13.58
CA LEU A 12 28.17 -2.25 -13.60
C LEU A 12 27.22 -3.15 -14.39
N ILE A 13 27.66 -3.71 -15.52
CA ILE A 13 26.87 -4.66 -16.31
C ILE A 13 26.62 -5.93 -15.50
N ILE A 14 27.63 -6.47 -14.82
CA ILE A 14 27.46 -7.67 -13.98
C ILE A 14 26.46 -7.38 -12.84
N ALA A 15 26.57 -6.24 -12.16
CA ALA A 15 25.64 -5.87 -11.11
C ALA A 15 24.19 -5.72 -11.64
N ALA A 16 24.03 -5.17 -12.83
CA ALA A 16 22.74 -5.06 -13.51
C ALA A 16 22.20 -6.39 -14.05
N ILE A 17 23.01 -7.42 -14.25
CA ILE A 17 22.53 -8.76 -14.65
C ILE A 17 22.23 -9.62 -13.42
N VAL A 18 23.01 -9.46 -12.34
CA VAL A 18 22.89 -10.26 -11.11
C VAL A 18 21.82 -9.72 -10.16
N HIS A 19 21.22 -8.54 -10.42
CA HIS A 19 20.06 -8.11 -9.66
C HIS A 19 18.90 -9.09 -9.88
N THR A 20 18.65 -9.92 -8.88
CA THR A 20 17.42 -10.72 -8.80
C THR A 20 16.34 -9.76 -8.34
N VAL A 21 15.44 -9.38 -9.27
CA VAL A 21 14.20 -8.72 -8.88
C VAL A 21 13.36 -9.79 -8.20
N ASP A 22 13.27 -9.74 -6.88
CA ASP A 22 12.25 -10.50 -6.14
C ASP A 22 10.89 -9.89 -6.49
N SER A 23 10.24 -10.42 -7.52
CA SER A 23 8.83 -10.14 -7.76
C SER A 23 8.01 -11.08 -6.88
N GLU A 24 7.33 -10.53 -5.88
CA GLU A 24 6.25 -11.27 -5.23
C GLU A 24 5.15 -11.53 -6.27
N GLU A 25 5.03 -12.78 -6.72
CA GLU A 25 3.91 -13.21 -7.55
C GLU A 25 2.65 -13.25 -6.67
N ARG A 26 1.85 -12.18 -6.74
CA ARG A 26 0.54 -12.12 -6.09
C ARG A 26 -0.53 -12.61 -7.04
N GLN A 27 -1.26 -13.64 -6.63
CA GLN A 27 -2.39 -14.14 -7.40
C GLN A 27 -3.59 -13.20 -7.26
N LEU A 28 -4.29 -12.98 -8.36
CA LEU A 28 -5.58 -12.30 -8.33
C LEU A 28 -6.62 -13.25 -7.72
N ASP A 29 -7.40 -12.74 -6.77
CA ASP A 29 -8.51 -13.44 -6.16
C ASP A 29 -9.76 -12.53 -6.09
N MET A 30 -10.83 -13.04 -5.52
CA MET A 30 -12.06 -12.28 -5.29
C MET A 30 -11.99 -11.39 -4.03
N SER A 31 -10.80 -11.20 -3.46
CA SER A 31 -10.54 -10.44 -2.25
C SER A 31 -11.45 -10.82 -1.07
N PRO A 32 -11.49 -12.11 -0.66
CA PRO A 32 -12.41 -12.57 0.40
C PRO A 32 -12.14 -11.93 1.77
N ASN A 33 -10.97 -11.30 1.95
CA ASN A 33 -10.57 -10.62 3.18
C ASN A 33 -10.74 -9.08 3.11
N ALA A 34 -11.25 -8.53 2.00
CA ALA A 34 -11.49 -7.10 1.88
C ALA A 34 -12.74 -6.68 2.67
N VAL A 35 -12.72 -5.46 3.20
CA VAL A 35 -13.92 -4.80 3.70
C VAL A 35 -14.55 -4.06 2.51
N ASP A 36 -15.52 -4.70 1.86
CA ASP A 36 -16.17 -4.24 0.62
C ASP A 36 -17.64 -3.84 0.83
N ASP A 37 -17.96 -3.31 2.01
CA ASP A 37 -19.31 -2.90 2.41
C ASP A 37 -19.96 -1.93 1.41
N GLN A 38 -21.14 -2.32 0.92
CA GLN A 38 -21.95 -1.49 0.01
C GLN A 38 -22.93 -0.56 0.75
N PHE A 39 -23.09 -0.76 2.07
CA PHE A 39 -24.02 -0.02 2.93
C PHE A 39 -25.49 0.00 2.45
N ILE A 40 -25.90 -1.00 1.68
CA ILE A 40 -27.27 -1.12 1.17
C ILE A 40 -28.22 -1.39 2.34
N GLY A 41 -29.24 -0.55 2.50
CA GLY A 41 -30.23 -0.67 3.57
C GLY A 41 -29.82 -0.10 4.93
N CYS A 42 -28.54 0.24 5.13
CA CYS A 42 -28.04 0.82 6.39
C CYS A 42 -27.33 2.17 6.22
N ARG A 43 -27.34 2.76 5.02
CA ARG A 43 -26.62 4.00 4.70
C ARG A 43 -26.82 5.11 5.73
N ASP A 44 -28.08 5.44 6.05
CA ASP A 44 -28.38 6.59 6.89
C ASP A 44 -28.01 6.32 8.36
N GLU A 45 -28.17 5.07 8.83
CA GLU A 45 -27.68 4.65 10.14
C GLU A 45 -26.16 4.71 10.23
N MET A 46 -25.47 4.23 9.20
CA MET A 46 -24.01 4.22 9.16
C MET A 46 -23.45 5.65 9.12
N LEU A 47 -24.06 6.56 8.36
CA LEU A 47 -23.69 7.97 8.35
C LEU A 47 -23.80 8.60 9.75
N ASN A 48 -24.88 8.31 10.48
CA ASN A 48 -25.04 8.79 11.85
C ASN A 48 -23.97 8.22 12.80
N ARG A 49 -23.58 6.95 12.63
CA ARG A 49 -22.50 6.33 13.43
C ARG A 49 -21.12 6.89 13.09
N ILE A 50 -20.88 7.26 11.82
CA ILE A 50 -19.62 7.84 11.38
C ILE A 50 -19.48 9.28 11.87
N LEU A 51 -20.52 10.10 11.68
CA LEU A 51 -20.48 11.54 11.86
C LEU A 51 -21.00 12.01 13.23
N GLY A 52 -21.62 11.13 14.01
CA GLY A 52 -22.09 11.43 15.35
C GLY A 52 -20.95 11.84 16.28
N LYS A 53 -21.30 12.54 17.38
CA LYS A 53 -20.32 12.92 18.41
C LYS A 53 -19.70 11.67 19.05
N GLY A 54 -18.37 11.59 19.08
CA GLY A 54 -17.65 10.38 19.48
C GLY A 54 -17.78 9.23 18.48
N GLY A 55 -18.24 9.52 17.26
CA GLY A 55 -18.45 8.55 16.18
C GLY A 55 -17.14 8.05 15.58
N LEU A 56 -17.27 7.14 14.61
CA LEU A 56 -16.11 6.43 14.05
C LEU A 56 -15.06 7.37 13.45
N LEU A 57 -15.47 8.46 12.79
CA LEU A 57 -14.51 9.40 12.21
C LEU A 57 -13.63 10.08 13.27
N GLU A 58 -14.24 10.52 14.37
CA GLU A 58 -13.52 11.17 15.48
C GLU A 58 -12.58 10.17 16.17
N GLN A 59 -13.01 8.92 16.33
CA GLN A 59 -12.20 7.84 16.88
C GLN A 59 -10.98 7.54 16.00
N GLU A 60 -11.16 7.43 14.68
CA GLU A 60 -10.06 7.17 13.74
C GLU A 60 -9.05 8.32 13.73
N GLN A 61 -9.51 9.57 13.69
CA GLN A 61 -8.64 10.74 13.77
C GLN A 61 -7.86 10.82 15.10
N THR A 62 -8.47 10.34 16.20
CA THR A 62 -7.81 10.34 17.52
C THR A 62 -6.79 9.22 17.63
N ASN A 63 -7.17 8.00 17.23
CA ASN A 63 -6.40 6.78 17.48
C ASN A 63 -5.35 6.51 16.40
N GLN A 64 -5.57 6.97 15.17
CA GLN A 64 -4.67 6.71 14.06
C GLN A 64 -3.99 7.99 13.59
N HIS A 65 -2.67 8.05 13.74
CA HIS A 65 -1.87 9.20 13.26
C HIS A 65 -1.99 9.39 11.74
N ALA A 66 -2.01 8.30 10.97
CA ALA A 66 -2.13 8.36 9.51
C ALA A 66 -3.47 8.91 9.00
N PHE A 67 -4.49 8.94 9.87
CA PHE A 67 -5.83 9.44 9.54
C PHE A 67 -6.00 10.93 9.86
N ARG A 68 -5.00 11.53 10.51
CA ARG A 68 -4.91 12.98 10.72
C ARG A 68 -4.24 13.60 9.49
N LYS A 69 -4.90 14.59 8.88
CA LYS A 69 -4.33 15.39 7.78
C LYS A 69 -3.20 16.29 8.27
#